data_AF-A0A4Q2UQ83-F1
#
_entry.id   AF-A0A4Q2UQ83-F1
#
_cell.length_a   1.000
_cell.length_b   1.000
_cell.length_c   1.000
_cell.angle_alpha   90.00
_cell.angle_beta   90.00
_cell.angle_gamma   90.00
#
_symmetry.space_group_name_H-M   'P 1'
#
loop_
_entity.id
_entity.type
_entity.pdbx_description
1 polymer ?
#
loop_
_entity_poly.entity_id
_entity_poly.type
_entity_poly.pdbx_seq_one_letter_code
_entity_poly.pdbx_strand_id
1 'polypeptide(L)' 'MTRIQLDTQPDKYLISIDRSAVDRQWLVQLIERLRLEELAGQFNFGEDVEALGEQIKADWWAKNKSRFINE' A
#
# COMPACT_ATOMS: atom_id res chain seq x y z
N MET A 1 -4.82 -24.18 -20.20
CA MET A 1 -4.48 -23.96 -18.78
C MET A 1 -4.52 -22.47 -18.50
N THR A 2 -5.27 -22.05 -17.49
CA THR A 2 -5.47 -20.64 -17.15
C THR A 2 -4.19 -20.12 -16.47
N ARG A 3 -3.66 -19.00 -16.96
CA ARG A 3 -2.37 -18.41 -16.53
C ARG A 3 -2.43 -17.71 -15.16
N ILE A 4 -3.64 -17.58 -14.62
CA ILE A 4 -3.94 -17.07 -13.28
C ILE A 4 -4.93 -18.04 -12.65
N GLN A 5 -4.66 -18.46 -11.42
CA GLN A 5 -5.47 -19.39 -10.65
C GLN A 5 -5.67 -18.83 -9.24
N LEU A 6 -6.87 -19.03 -8.71
CA LEU A 6 -7.25 -18.66 -7.35
C LEU A 6 -7.74 -19.92 -6.65
N ASP A 7 -7.03 -20.31 -5.61
CA ASP A 7 -7.41 -21.41 -4.73
C ASP A 7 -7.86 -20.84 -3.38
N THR A 8 -9.01 -21.31 -2.91
CA THR A 8 -9.55 -20.94 -1.61
C THR A 8 -9.21 -22.02 -0.60
N GLN A 9 -8.50 -21.65 0.46
CA GLN A 9 -8.22 -22.49 1.61
C GLN A 9 -9.02 -21.99 2.83
N PRO A 10 -9.18 -22.79 3.89
CA PRO A 10 -10.02 -22.42 5.04
C PRO A 10 -9.58 -21.10 5.73
N ASP A 11 -8.30 -20.77 5.68
CA ASP A 11 -7.68 -19.64 6.38
C ASP A 11 -7.15 -18.54 5.44
N LYS A 12 -7.10 -18.78 4.11
CA LYS A 12 -6.45 -17.89 3.16
C LYS A 12 -6.85 -18.15 1.71
N TYR A 13 -6.55 -17.17 0.87
CA TYR A 13 -6.59 -17.32 -0.58
C TYR A 13 -5.17 -17.48 -1.12
N LEU A 14 -4.98 -18.42 -2.04
CA LEU A 14 -3.73 -18.63 -2.77
C LEU A 14 -3.93 -18.19 -4.22
N ILE A 15 -3.17 -17.19 -4.65
CA ILE A 15 -3.20 -16.69 -6.03
C ILE A 15 -1.91 -17.17 -6.72
N SER A 16 -2.07 -18.01 -7.74
CA SER A 16 -0.97 -18.52 -8.56
C SER A 16 -1.00 -17.85 -9.93
N ILE A 17 0.11 -17.20 -10.31
CA ILE A 17 0.23 -16.46 -11.57
C ILE A 17 1.48 -16.92 -12.30
N ASP A 18 1.33 -17.31 -13.56
CA ASP A 18 2.46 -17.64 -14.42
C ASP A 18 3.34 -16.40 -14.64
N ARG A 19 4.65 -16.55 -14.44
CA ARG A 19 5.61 -15.45 -14.59
C ARG A 19 5.62 -14.84 -16.01
N SER A 20 5.25 -15.61 -17.02
CA SER A 20 5.14 -15.13 -18.41
C SER A 20 3.85 -14.34 -18.69
N ALA A 21 2.91 -14.33 -17.75
CA ALA A 21 1.61 -13.70 -17.93
C ALA A 21 1.56 -12.25 -17.43
N VAL A 22 2.48 -11.86 -16.54
CA VAL A 22 2.46 -10.56 -15.88
C VAL A 22 3.86 -9.97 -15.76
N ASP A 23 3.95 -8.65 -15.88
CA ASP A 23 5.16 -7.92 -15.57
C ASP A 23 5.40 -7.87 -14.04
N ARG A 24 6.68 -7.96 -13.65
CA ARG A 24 7.07 -8.00 -12.23
C ARG A 24 6.75 -6.69 -11.52
N GLN A 25 6.99 -5.54 -12.15
CA GLN A 25 6.74 -4.23 -11.55
C GLN A 25 5.24 -4.02 -11.33
N TRP A 26 4.43 -4.43 -12.29
CA TRP A 26 2.97 -4.43 -12.13
C TRP A 26 2.51 -5.30 -10.95
N LEU A 27 3.07 -6.51 -10.80
CA LEU A 27 2.71 -7.40 -9.69
C LEU A 27 3.09 -6.81 -8.33
N VAL A 28 4.24 -6.13 -8.23
CA VAL A 28 4.65 -5.43 -7.00
C VAL A 28 3.65 -4.34 -6.64
N GLN A 29 3.26 -3.51 -7.60
CA GLN A 29 2.27 -2.44 -7.38
C GLN A 29 0.91 -2.99 -6.96
N LEU A 30 0.49 -4.13 -7.52
CA LEU A 30 -0.75 -4.80 -7.12
C LEU A 30 -0.71 -5.22 -5.64
N ILE A 31 0.39 -5.84 -5.22
CA ILE A 31 0.54 -6.28 -3.81
C ILE A 31 0.60 -5.08 -2.87
N GLU A 32 1.28 -4.00 -3.25
CA GLU A 32 1.30 -2.75 -2.47
C GLU A 32 -0.10 -2.14 -2.34
N ARG A 33 -0.88 -2.13 -3.42
CA ARG A 33 -2.27 -1.64 -3.38
C ARG A 33 -3.15 -2.49 -2.48
N LEU A 34 -3.04 -3.81 -2.55
CA LEU A 34 -3.80 -4.70 -1.66
C LEU A 34 -3.45 -4.48 -0.19
N ARG A 35 -2.17 -4.24 0.14
CA ARG A 35 -1.76 -3.88 1.50
C ARG A 35 -2.31 -2.53 1.94
N LEU A 36 -2.31 -1.54 1.04
CA LEU A 36 -2.85 -0.23 1.32
C LEU A 36 -4.37 -0.29 1.55
N GLU A 37 -5.10 -1.05 0.73
CA GLU A 37 -6.54 -1.27 0.87
C GLU A 37 -6.86 -2.06 2.14
N GLU A 38 -6.02 -3.02 2.53
CA GLU A 38 -6.17 -3.77 3.78
C GLU A 38 -5.96 -2.87 5.00
N LEU A 39 -4.90 -2.04 5.00
CA LEU A 39 -4.70 -1.01 6.02
C LEU A 39 -5.88 -0.03 6.04
N ALA A 40 -6.27 0.53 4.90
CA ALA A 40 -7.38 1.47 4.80
C ALA A 40 -8.74 0.86 5.19
N GLY A 41 -8.93 -0.44 5.01
CA GLY A 41 -10.13 -1.18 5.42
C GLY A 41 -10.14 -1.53 6.91
N GLN A 42 -8.98 -1.82 7.51
CA GLN A 42 -8.85 -1.91 8.98
C GLN A 42 -9.02 -0.55 9.66
N PHE A 43 -8.59 0.49 8.97
CA PHE A 43 -8.83 1.87 9.33
C PHE A 43 -10.24 2.30 8.88
N ASN A 44 -11.25 1.89 9.62
CA ASN A 44 -12.43 2.72 9.78
C ASN A 44 -11.96 4.00 10.48
N PHE A 45 -11.40 4.95 9.72
CA PHE A 45 -10.74 6.15 10.21
C PHE A 45 -11.75 7.02 10.96
N GLY A 46 -11.85 6.81 12.27
CA GLY A 46 -12.16 7.91 13.19
C GLY A 46 -11.13 9.02 13.01
N GLU A 47 -11.45 10.22 13.49
CA GLU A 47 -10.70 11.49 13.37
C GLU A 47 -9.15 11.40 13.50
N ASP A 48 -8.62 10.33 14.06
CA ASP A 48 -7.20 10.05 14.32
C ASP A 48 -6.28 10.03 13.08
N VAL A 49 -6.76 9.76 11.87
CA VAL A 49 -5.86 9.74 10.68
C VAL A 49 -5.75 11.04 9.94
N GLU A 50 -6.73 11.91 10.07
CA GLU A 50 -6.49 13.29 9.70
C GLU A 50 -5.38 13.87 10.59
N ALA A 51 -5.41 13.58 11.90
CA ALA A 51 -4.34 13.95 12.82
C ALA A 51 -2.98 13.27 12.48
N LEU A 52 -2.98 11.97 12.12
CA LEU A 52 -1.75 11.29 11.72
C LEU A 52 -1.17 11.85 10.41
N GLY A 53 -2.02 12.18 9.44
CA GLY A 53 -1.62 12.80 8.18
C GLY A 53 -1.02 14.19 8.38
N GLU A 54 -1.61 15.00 9.26
CA GLU A 54 -1.08 16.31 9.65
C GLU A 54 0.25 16.18 10.41
N GLN A 55 0.39 15.19 11.31
CA GLN A 55 1.64 14.93 12.03
C GLN A 55 2.77 14.53 11.07
N ILE A 56 2.50 13.65 10.09
CA ILE A 56 3.49 13.23 9.08
C ILE A 56 3.93 14.41 8.21
N LYS A 57 3.00 15.28 7.79
CA LYS A 57 3.34 16.50 7.04
C LYS A 57 4.17 17.46 7.89
N ALA A 58 3.78 17.69 9.14
CA ALA A 58 4.49 18.59 10.06
C ALA A 58 5.92 18.10 10.32
N ASP A 59 6.10 16.81 10.58
CA ASP A 59 7.42 16.20 10.83
C ASP A 59 8.31 16.24 9.57
N TRP A 60 7.72 16.01 8.39
CA TRP A 60 8.44 16.12 7.14
C TRP A 60 8.88 17.57 6.88
N TRP A 61 7.99 18.55 7.10
CA TRP A 61 8.34 19.96 6.96
C TRP A 61 9.41 20.37 7.97
N ALA A 62 9.28 20.01 9.24
CA ALA A 62 10.27 20.35 10.26
C ALA A 62 11.68 19.85 9.90
N LYS A 63 11.79 18.66 9.30
CA LYS A 63 13.08 18.07 8.90
C LYS A 63 13.63 18.60 7.57
N ASN A 64 12.77 19.07 6.67
CA ASN A 64 13.18 19.44 5.30
C ASN A 64 13.05 20.95 5.01
N LYS A 65 12.47 21.75 5.91
CA LYS A 65 12.26 23.20 5.72
C LYS A 65 13.54 23.95 5.38
N SER A 66 14.63 23.63 6.05
CA SER A 66 15.96 24.22 5.80
C SER A 66 16.54 23.92 4.42
N ARG A 67 16.00 22.93 3.69
CA ARG A 67 16.42 22.61 2.31
C ARG A 67 15.65 23.40 1.26
N PHE A 68 14.48 23.92 1.60
CA PHE A 68 13.57 24.59 0.66
C PHE A 68 13.37 26.07 0.97
N ILE A 69 13.69 26.50 2.19
CA ILE A 69 13.76 27.89 2.60
C ILE A 69 15.20 28.12 3.09
N ASN A 70 16.00 28.79 2.27
CA ASN A 70 17.25 29.40 2.75
C ASN A 70 16.85 30.64 3.54
N GLU A 71 17.17 30.68 4.84
CA GLU A 71 17.35 31.95 5.56
C GLU A 71 18.76 32.49 5.31
#